data_AF-A0A672LKX4-F1
#
_entry.id   AF-A0A672LKX4-F1
#
_cell.length_a   1.000
_cell.length_b   1.000
_cell.length_c   1.000
_cell.angle_alpha   90.00
_cell.angle_beta   90.00
_cell.angle_gamma   90.00
#
_symmetry.space_group_name_H-M   'P 1'
#
loop_
_entity.id
_entity.type
_entity.pdbx_description
1 polymer ?
#
loop_
_entity_poly.entity_id
_entity_poly.type
_entity_poly.pdbx_seq_one_letter_code
_entity_poly.pdbx_strand_id
1 'polypeptide(L)'
;VLLCSITMLSDIRGLDQLNTTDFPAAGILSKASCDLYRIVLIEEPKTWPEAQSYCREEHVDLATVQSAEDRAKLKVAANAVNFQSVAWIGLHIVVWRWSYQLTPISYSMWDSSQPDLYHTIEACGAVHSNGRWGDRYCTTQDNFFCQTGKKLYSTHRSL
;
A
#
# COMPACT_ATOMS: atom_id res chain seq x y z
N VAL A 1 -21.72 0.73 -7.95
CA VAL A 1 -22.10 -0.31 -8.94
C VAL A 1 -22.27 0.27 -10.35
N LEU A 2 -22.73 1.52 -10.53
CA LEU A 2 -22.99 2.09 -11.87
C LEU A 2 -21.78 2.66 -12.64
N LEU A 3 -20.64 2.92 -11.98
CA LEU A 3 -19.51 3.62 -12.62
C LEU A 3 -18.41 2.71 -13.19
N CYS A 4 -18.45 1.39 -12.92
CA CYS A 4 -17.43 0.46 -13.42
C CYS A 4 -17.77 -0.12 -14.80
N SER A 5 -18.98 0.13 -15.31
CA SER A 5 -19.47 -0.46 -16.56
C SER A 5 -19.12 0.35 -17.81
N ILE A 6 -18.63 1.59 -17.68
CA ILE A 6 -18.53 2.51 -18.82
C ILE A 6 -17.15 2.48 -19.50
N THR A 7 -16.07 2.09 -18.82
CA THR A 7 -14.72 2.11 -19.41
C THR A 7 -14.30 0.83 -20.13
N MET A 8 -15.08 -0.25 -20.05
CA MET A 8 -14.77 -1.53 -20.71
C MET A 8 -15.51 -1.73 -22.05
N LEU A 9 -16.20 -0.71 -22.56
CA LEU A 9 -16.98 -0.79 -23.80
C LEU A 9 -16.42 0.03 -24.97
N SER A 10 -15.31 0.76 -24.79
CA SER A 10 -14.75 1.61 -25.86
C SER A 10 -13.85 0.90 -26.87
N ASP A 11 -13.42 -0.35 -26.63
CA ASP A 11 -12.38 -1.01 -27.45
C ASP A 11 -12.80 -2.29 -28.20
N ILE A 12 -14.08 -2.67 -28.21
CA ILE A 12 -14.53 -3.86 -28.96
C ILE A 12 -15.38 -3.41 -30.14
N ARG A 13 -14.73 -3.03 -31.25
CA ARG A 13 -15.41 -2.93 -32.54
C ARG A 13 -15.57 -4.33 -33.13
N GLY A 14 -16.81 -4.74 -33.36
CA GLY A 14 -17.16 -5.83 -34.27
C GLY A 14 -17.43 -7.17 -33.59
N LEU A 15 -18.65 -7.36 -33.11
CA LEU A 15 -19.31 -8.66 -32.99
C LEU A 15 -20.81 -8.49 -33.25
N ASP A 16 -21.18 -8.07 -34.47
CA ASP A 16 -22.50 -8.39 -34.99
C ASP A 16 -22.44 -9.85 -35.45
N GLN A 17 -23.35 -10.68 -34.93
CA GLN A 17 -23.60 -12.11 -35.22
C GLN A 17 -22.92 -13.18 -34.34
N LEU A 18 -23.25 -13.25 -33.05
CA LEU A 18 -23.15 -14.52 -32.31
C LEU A 18 -24.51 -14.85 -31.65
N ASN A 19 -25.17 -15.88 -32.19
CA ASN A 19 -26.48 -16.38 -31.77
C ASN A 19 -26.33 -17.35 -30.58
N THR A 20 -27.34 -17.42 -29.71
CA THR A 20 -27.21 -17.88 -28.31
C THR A 20 -27.26 -19.41 -28.07
N THR A 21 -26.95 -20.26 -29.05
CA THR A 21 -27.14 -21.73 -28.89
C THR A 21 -25.90 -22.61 -28.93
N ASP A 22 -24.67 -22.09 -29.06
CA ASP A 22 -23.46 -22.92 -29.12
C ASP A 22 -22.35 -22.54 -28.11
N PHE A 23 -22.59 -22.74 -26.81
CA PHE A 23 -21.50 -22.76 -25.82
C PHE A 23 -21.53 -24.05 -24.99
N PRO A 24 -20.57 -24.97 -25.18
CA PRO A 24 -20.36 -26.08 -24.26
C PRO A 24 -19.83 -25.55 -22.93
N ALA A 25 -20.23 -26.21 -21.85
CA ALA A 25 -19.92 -25.85 -20.47
C ALA A 25 -18.41 -25.88 -20.16
N ALA A 26 -17.72 -24.75 -20.35
CA ALA A 26 -16.43 -24.42 -19.74
C ALA A 26 -16.10 -22.92 -19.93
N GLY A 27 -16.99 -22.04 -19.47
CA GLY A 27 -16.71 -20.60 -19.43
C GLY A 27 -15.79 -20.26 -18.26
N ILE A 28 -14.56 -19.81 -18.55
CA ILE A 28 -13.65 -19.23 -17.55
C ILE A 28 -14.36 -18.01 -16.93
N LEU A 29 -14.75 -18.10 -15.67
CA LEU A 29 -15.14 -16.93 -14.89
C LEU A 29 -13.90 -16.05 -14.73
N SER A 30 -13.69 -15.12 -15.66
CA SER A 30 -12.80 -14.00 -15.39
C SER A 30 -13.45 -13.24 -14.24
N LYS A 31 -12.91 -13.39 -13.03
CA LYS A 31 -13.20 -12.45 -11.96
C LYS A 31 -12.73 -11.10 -12.47
N ALA A 32 -13.66 -10.29 -12.97
CA ALA A 32 -13.45 -8.86 -13.10
C ALA A 32 -13.25 -8.31 -11.69
N SER A 33 -12.01 -8.38 -11.22
CA SER A 33 -11.58 -7.77 -9.97
C SER A 33 -11.49 -6.27 -10.26
N CYS A 34 -12.46 -5.51 -9.76
CA CYS A 34 -12.26 -4.08 -9.65
C CYS A 34 -11.20 -3.88 -8.57
N ASP A 35 -9.99 -3.51 -8.97
CA ASP A 35 -8.93 -3.17 -8.04
C ASP A 35 -9.36 -1.94 -7.23
N LEU A 36 -9.90 -2.19 -6.05
CA LEU A 36 -10.42 -1.19 -5.11
C LEU A 36 -9.33 -0.23 -4.59
N TYR A 37 -8.06 -0.54 -4.84
CA TYR A 37 -6.91 0.28 -4.50
C TYR A 37 -5.74 -0.04 -5.45
N ARG A 38 -4.91 0.97 -5.70
CA ARG A 38 -3.63 0.84 -6.42
C ARG A 38 -2.50 1.30 -5.53
N ILE A 39 -1.28 0.87 -5.86
CA ILE A 39 -0.03 1.35 -5.28
C ILE A 39 0.67 2.18 -6.35
N VAL A 40 1.10 3.39 -6.00
CA VAL A 40 1.85 4.30 -6.88
C VAL A 40 3.18 4.66 -6.23
N LEU A 41 4.23 4.83 -7.03
CA LEU A 41 5.54 5.28 -6.58
C LEU A 41 5.66 6.79 -6.79
N ILE A 42 6.11 7.50 -5.78
CA ILE A 42 6.40 8.93 -5.82
C ILE A 42 7.93 9.10 -5.70
N GLU A 43 8.54 9.68 -6.73
CA GLU A 43 9.99 9.91 -6.82
C GLU A 43 10.37 11.30 -6.28
N GLU A 44 9.88 11.61 -5.08
CA GLU A 44 10.23 12.82 -4.33
C GLU A 44 10.87 12.41 -2.99
N PRO A 45 12.19 12.56 -2.79
CA PRO A 45 12.82 12.17 -1.54
C PRO A 45 12.23 12.94 -0.34
N LYS A 46 11.71 12.21 0.64
CA LYS A 46 11.12 12.77 1.87
C LYS A 46 11.45 11.89 3.07
N THR A 47 11.43 12.47 4.27
CA THR A 47 11.43 11.66 5.50
C THR A 47 10.15 10.82 5.56
N TRP A 48 10.15 9.71 6.31
CA TRP A 48 8.95 8.87 6.45
C TRP A 48 7.69 9.64 6.90
N PRO A 49 7.74 10.54 7.93
CA PRO A 49 6.55 11.30 8.31
C PRO A 49 6.11 12.30 7.24
N GLU A 50 7.02 12.94 6.52
CA GLU A 50 6.69 13.83 5.39
C GLU A 50 6.05 13.05 4.23
N ALA A 51 6.59 11.87 3.91
CA ALA A 51 6.05 10.96 2.91
C ALA A 51 4.63 10.48 3.28
N GLN A 52 4.41 10.17 4.57
CA GLN A 52 3.07 9.83 5.07
C GLN A 52 2.08 10.98 4.91
N SER A 53 2.48 12.19 5.33
CA SER A 53 1.64 13.39 5.19
C SER A 53 1.27 13.63 3.73
N TYR A 54 2.26 13.57 2.82
CA TYR A 54 2.01 13.68 1.39
C TYR A 54 1.00 12.64 0.89
N CYS A 55 1.18 11.36 1.22
CA CYS A 55 0.25 10.32 0.76
C CYS A 55 -1.16 10.51 1.34
N ARG A 56 -1.33 11.15 2.50
CA ARG A 56 -2.66 11.45 3.07
C ARG A 56 -3.31 12.69 2.48
N GLU A 57 -2.51 13.64 2.00
CA GLU A 57 -2.98 14.83 1.30
C GLU A 57 -3.41 14.50 -0.14
N GLU A 58 -2.59 13.74 -0.87
CA GLU A 58 -2.80 13.47 -2.30
C GLU A 58 -3.51 12.12 -2.57
N HIS A 59 -3.48 11.20 -1.61
CA HIS A 59 -3.98 9.82 -1.75
C HIS A 59 -4.72 9.33 -0.50
N VAL A 60 -4.48 8.08 -0.04
CA VAL A 60 -5.06 7.55 1.20
C VAL A 60 -4.02 7.50 2.34
N ASP A 61 -2.89 6.83 2.12
CA ASP A 61 -1.76 6.73 3.07
C ASP A 61 -0.55 6.11 2.34
N LEU A 62 0.59 5.95 3.02
CA LEU A 62 1.68 5.09 2.56
C LEU A 62 1.19 3.65 2.31
N ALA A 63 1.78 2.99 1.33
CA ALA A 63 1.35 1.69 0.88
C ALA A 63 1.49 0.63 1.99
N THR A 64 0.38 -0.07 2.27
CA THR A 64 0.36 -1.20 3.20
C THR A 64 0.49 -2.50 2.42
N VAL A 65 1.44 -3.35 2.78
CA VAL A 65 1.67 -4.64 2.10
C VAL A 65 1.39 -5.79 3.06
N GLN A 66 0.32 -6.55 2.82
CA GLN A 66 -0.14 -7.64 3.69
C GLN A 66 -0.41 -8.95 2.94
N SER A 67 -0.30 -8.95 1.61
CA SER A 67 -0.53 -10.12 0.77
C SER A 67 0.48 -10.23 -0.39
N ALA A 68 0.51 -11.40 -1.06
CA ALA A 68 1.28 -11.58 -2.28
C ALA A 68 0.79 -10.69 -3.43
N GLU A 69 -0.51 -10.38 -3.46
CA GLU A 69 -1.12 -9.46 -4.42
C GLU A 69 -0.62 -8.02 -4.19
N ASP A 70 -0.55 -7.56 -2.94
CA ASP A 70 0.03 -6.25 -2.60
C ASP A 70 1.48 -6.15 -3.07
N ARG A 71 2.26 -7.21 -2.82
CA ARG A 71 3.66 -7.28 -3.26
C ARG A 71 3.79 -7.23 -4.79
N ALA A 72 2.86 -7.86 -5.51
CA ALA A 72 2.82 -7.78 -6.97
C ALA A 72 2.50 -6.36 -7.45
N LYS A 73 1.51 -5.69 -6.86
CA LYS A 73 1.16 -4.29 -7.17
C LYS A 73 2.35 -3.34 -6.96
N LEU A 74 3.10 -3.54 -5.87
CA LEU A 74 4.30 -2.75 -5.57
C LEU A 74 5.42 -2.95 -6.62
N LYS A 75 5.65 -4.20 -7.06
CA LYS A 75 6.58 -4.50 -8.16
C LYS A 75 6.16 -3.88 -9.49
N VAL A 76 4.87 -3.92 -9.82
CA VAL A 76 4.34 -3.31 -11.04
C VAL A 76 4.61 -1.80 -11.04
N ALA A 77 4.34 -1.12 -9.92
CA ALA A 77 4.61 0.30 -9.77
C ALA A 77 6.11 0.65 -9.89
N ALA A 78 6.99 -0.14 -9.25
CA ALA A 78 8.45 0.06 -9.35
C ALA A 78 8.98 -0.16 -10.77
N ASN A 79 8.53 -1.22 -11.44
CA ASN A 79 8.98 -1.57 -12.79
C ASN A 79 8.52 -0.55 -13.84
N ALA A 80 7.36 0.08 -13.65
CA ALA A 80 6.83 1.09 -14.57
C ALA A 80 7.79 2.27 -14.80
N VAL A 81 8.65 2.57 -13.83
CA VAL A 81 9.65 3.65 -13.90
C VAL A 81 11.10 3.14 -13.78
N ASN A 82 11.33 1.83 -13.93
CA ASN A 82 12.64 1.20 -13.75
C ASN A 82 13.32 1.58 -12.42
N PHE A 83 12.57 1.61 -11.33
CA PHE A 83 13.07 2.03 -10.02
C PHE A 83 14.17 1.09 -9.49
N GLN A 84 15.32 1.65 -9.12
CA GLN A 84 16.49 0.91 -8.61
C GLN A 84 16.94 1.35 -7.21
N SER A 85 16.16 2.20 -6.52
CA SER A 85 16.52 2.78 -5.23
C SER A 85 15.69 2.19 -4.08
N VAL A 86 15.64 2.90 -2.95
CA VAL A 86 14.88 2.56 -1.75
C VAL A 86 13.64 3.44 -1.66
N ALA A 87 12.52 2.84 -1.27
CA ALA A 87 11.28 3.60 -1.07
C ALA A 87 10.53 3.19 0.21
N TRP A 88 9.97 4.18 0.90
CA TRP A 88 9.14 3.98 2.08
C TRP A 88 7.83 3.24 1.77
N ILE A 89 7.38 2.46 2.76
CA ILE A 89 6.04 1.87 2.84
C ILE A 89 5.43 2.21 4.20
N GLY A 90 4.14 1.96 4.39
CA GLY A 90 3.40 2.31 5.61
C GLY A 90 3.76 1.49 6.85
N LEU A 91 4.85 0.72 6.80
CA LEU A 91 5.35 -0.03 7.93
C LEU A 91 6.16 0.92 8.83
N HIS A 92 5.76 1.06 10.09
CA HIS A 92 6.51 1.82 11.09
C HIS A 92 6.34 1.17 12.46
N ILE A 93 7.37 1.24 13.29
CA ILE A 93 7.24 0.90 14.72
C ILE A 93 6.57 2.07 15.43
N VAL A 94 5.62 1.75 16.31
CA VAL A 94 4.87 2.74 17.09
C VAL A 94 5.53 2.95 18.45
N VAL A 95 5.87 4.21 18.71
CA VAL A 95 6.29 4.85 19.96
C VAL A 95 5.28 4.63 21.11
N TRP A 96 5.79 4.62 22.35
CA TRP A 96 5.04 4.40 23.60
C TRP A 96 3.61 4.96 23.62
N ARG A 97 2.66 4.08 23.94
CA ARG A 97 1.23 4.41 24.12
C ARG A 97 0.80 4.04 25.53
N TRP A 98 -0.11 4.82 26.11
CA TRP A 98 -0.79 4.42 27.32
C TRP A 98 -1.69 3.23 27.02
N SER A 99 -1.73 2.27 27.95
CA SER A 99 -2.62 1.10 27.85
C SER A 99 -4.09 1.52 27.74
N TYR A 100 -4.45 2.64 28.36
CA TYR A 100 -5.77 3.21 28.24
C TYR A 100 -5.98 3.87 26.88
N GLN A 101 -6.93 3.32 26.11
CA GLN A 101 -7.36 3.79 24.80
C GLN A 101 -6.26 3.85 23.72
N LEU A 102 -5.10 3.21 23.94
CA LEU A 102 -3.95 3.26 23.03
C LEU A 102 -3.51 4.69 22.70
N THR A 103 -3.69 5.61 23.64
CA THR A 103 -3.34 7.02 23.44
C THR A 103 -1.83 7.19 23.34
N PRO A 104 -1.31 7.92 22.35
CA PRO A 104 0.11 8.23 22.27
C PRO A 104 0.53 9.08 23.47
N ILE A 105 1.77 8.90 23.94
CA ILE A 105 2.33 9.74 24.99
C ILE A 105 2.41 11.21 24.50
N SER A 106 1.83 12.14 25.26
CA SER A 106 1.90 13.59 25.00
C SER A 106 2.70 14.36 26.06
N TYR A 107 3.09 13.68 27.14
CA TYR A 107 3.89 14.19 28.24
C TYR A 107 4.78 13.08 28.78
N SER A 108 6.05 13.38 28.99
CA SER A 108 7.04 12.44 29.53
C SER A 108 8.02 13.13 30.47
N MET A 109 8.35 12.46 31.57
CA MET A 109 9.50 12.79 32.41
C MET A 109 10.34 11.52 32.56
N TRP A 110 11.18 11.27 31.57
CA TRP A 110 12.10 10.13 31.61
C TRP A 110 13.22 10.40 32.61
N ASP A 111 13.74 9.33 33.21
CA ASP A 111 14.92 9.41 34.06
C ASP A 111 16.18 9.70 33.23
N SER A 112 17.29 10.06 33.89
CA SER A 112 18.59 10.18 33.24
C SER A 112 18.91 8.90 32.48
N SER A 113 19.41 9.03 31.24
CA SER A 113 19.67 7.92 30.31
C SER A 113 18.44 7.09 29.88
N GLN A 114 17.22 7.62 30.05
CA GLN A 114 15.98 6.98 29.58
C GLN A 114 15.24 7.84 28.53
N PRO A 115 14.44 7.19 27.66
CA PRO A 115 14.42 5.74 27.43
C PRO A 115 15.73 5.32 26.75
N ASP A 116 16.38 4.29 27.29
CA ASP A 116 17.51 3.68 26.60
C ASP A 116 16.95 2.72 25.56
N LEU A 117 16.97 3.17 24.30
CA LEU A 117 16.33 2.50 23.18
C LEU A 117 17.36 1.76 22.32
N TYR A 118 18.42 1.18 22.91
CA TYR A 118 19.31 0.27 22.19
C TYR A 118 18.49 -0.79 21.45
N HIS A 119 18.60 -0.81 20.12
CA HIS A 119 17.85 -1.65 19.16
C HIS A 119 16.34 -1.32 18.98
N THR A 120 15.83 -0.20 19.48
CA THR A 120 14.38 0.11 19.46
C THR A 120 13.99 1.52 19.00
N ILE A 121 14.92 2.35 18.51
CA ILE A 121 14.60 3.70 17.97
C ILE A 121 14.30 3.64 16.47
N GLU A 122 13.06 3.99 16.12
CA GLU A 122 12.63 4.52 14.80
C GLU A 122 13.12 3.76 13.57
N ALA A 123 12.81 2.47 13.54
CA ALA A 123 12.81 1.68 12.32
C ALA A 123 11.54 1.96 11.52
N CYS A 124 11.63 2.82 10.52
CA CYS A 124 10.63 2.92 9.47
C CYS A 124 10.91 1.86 8.40
N GLY A 125 9.87 1.20 7.90
CA GLY A 125 9.99 0.14 6.91
C GLY A 125 10.11 0.70 5.50
N ALA A 126 11.14 0.25 4.79
CA ALA A 126 11.36 0.58 3.38
C ALA A 126 11.53 -0.70 2.54
N VAL A 127 11.22 -0.60 1.24
CA VAL A 127 11.53 -1.64 0.25
C VAL A 127 12.87 -1.30 -0.40
N HIS A 128 13.79 -2.24 -0.35
CA HIS A 128 15.11 -2.13 -0.97
C HIS A 128 15.03 -2.52 -2.46
N SER A 129 16.08 -2.19 -3.22
CA SER A 129 16.18 -2.48 -4.66
C SER A 129 15.99 -3.97 -5.02
N ASN A 130 16.31 -4.88 -4.11
CA ASN A 130 16.09 -6.33 -4.29
C ASN A 130 14.64 -6.79 -4.00
N GLY A 131 13.73 -5.85 -3.72
CA GLY A 131 12.32 -6.11 -3.42
C GLY A 131 12.06 -6.75 -2.05
N ARG A 132 13.07 -6.79 -1.17
CA ARG A 132 12.92 -7.16 0.25
C ARG A 132 12.74 -5.91 1.10
N TRP A 133 12.18 -6.09 2.29
CA TRP A 133 11.96 -4.98 3.22
C TRP A 133 13.11 -4.93 4.23
N GLY A 134 13.43 -3.73 4.66
CA GLY A 134 14.37 -3.47 5.73
C GLY A 134 13.90 -2.27 6.54
N ASP A 135 14.44 -2.14 7.74
CA ASP A 135 14.29 -0.96 8.57
C ASP A 135 15.35 0.10 8.23
N ARG A 136 14.95 1.37 8.38
CA ARG A 136 15.80 2.55 8.17
C ARG A 136 15.42 3.64 9.15
N TYR A 137 16.34 4.55 9.43
CA TYR A 137 16.06 5.76 10.21
C TYR A 137 14.96 6.56 9.53
N CYS A 138 13.85 6.80 10.23
CA CYS A 138 12.68 7.52 9.71
C CYS A 138 12.99 8.94 9.17
N THR A 139 14.12 9.54 9.59
CA THR A 139 14.63 10.85 9.15
C THR A 139 15.43 10.80 7.85
N THR A 140 15.67 9.62 7.28
CA THR A 140 16.33 9.48 5.96
C THR A 140 15.39 9.99 4.87
N GLN A 141 15.94 10.68 3.87
CA GLN A 141 15.17 11.07 2.69
C GLN A 141 15.19 9.93 1.66
N ASP A 142 14.04 9.30 1.47
CA ASP A 142 13.85 8.24 0.47
C ASP A 142 12.56 8.53 -0.34
N ASN A 143 12.45 7.92 -1.52
CA ASN A 143 11.21 7.93 -2.31
C ASN A 143 10.13 7.12 -1.57
N PHE A 144 8.88 7.09 -2.04
CA PHE A 144 7.84 6.42 -1.26
C PHE A 144 6.67 5.90 -2.10
N PHE A 145 6.06 4.81 -1.63
CA PHE A 145 4.86 4.25 -2.23
C PHE A 145 3.61 4.73 -1.50
N CYS A 146 2.64 5.29 -2.23
CA CYS A 146 1.32 5.61 -1.71
C CYS A 146 0.27 4.60 -2.17
N GLN A 147 -0.78 4.45 -1.37
CA GLN A 147 -1.98 3.70 -1.73
C GLN A 147 -3.13 4.65 -2.07
N THR A 148 -3.83 4.40 -3.18
CA THR A 148 -4.83 5.33 -3.74
C THR A 148 -6.29 5.02 -3.39
N GLY A 149 -6.56 3.90 -2.71
CA GLY A 149 -7.92 3.48 -2.34
C GLY A 149 -7.92 2.63 -1.07
N LYS A 150 -9.07 2.41 -0.43
CA LYS A 150 -9.14 1.58 0.79
C LYS A 150 -9.25 0.10 0.45
N LYS A 151 -8.50 -0.75 1.15
CA LYS A 151 -8.72 -2.20 1.10
C LYS A 151 -10.07 -2.51 1.73
N LEU A 152 -10.98 -3.11 0.96
CA LEU A 152 -12.15 -3.75 1.55
C LEU A 152 -11.70 -5.11 2.08
N TYR A 153 -11.45 -5.19 3.38
CA TYR A 153 -11.26 -6.49 4.01
C TYR A 153 -12.60 -7.23 3.96
N SER A 154 -12.67 -8.33 3.20
CA SER A 154 -13.82 -9.23 3.32
C SER A 154 -13.76 -9.86 4.70
N THR A 155 -14.60 -9.41 5.62
CA THR A 155 -14.77 -10.05 6.92
C THR A 155 -15.40 -11.43 6.70
N HIS A 156 -14.61 -12.45 6.37
CA HIS A 156 -14.94 -13.81 6.76
C HIS A 156 -14.60 -13.94 8.25
N ARG A 157 -15.37 -13.23 9.08
CA ARG A 157 -15.41 -13.50 10.52
C ARG A 157 -16.30 -14.73 10.66
N SER A 158 -15.70 -15.91 10.55
CA SER A 158 -16.28 -17.11 11.10
C SER A 158 -16.45 -16.87 12.61
N LEU A 159 -17.69 -16.62 13.03
CA LEU A 159 -18.10 -16.85 14.41
C LEU A 159 -18.27 -18.35 14.61
#